data_AF-A0A0W8FK17-F1
#
_entry.id   AF-A0A0W8FK17-F1
#
_cell.length_a   1.000
_cell.length_b   1.000
_cell.length_c   1.000
_cell.angle_alpha   90.00
_cell.angle_beta   90.00
_cell.angle_gamma   90.00
#
_symmetry.space_group_name_H-M   'P 1'
#
loop_
_entity.id
_entity.type
_entity.pdbx_description
1 polymer ?
#
loop_
_entity_poly.entity_id
_entity_poly.type
_entity_poly.pdbx_seq_one_letter_code
_entity_poly.pdbx_strand_id
1 'polypeptide(L)'
;MLAEAVQAEEMLGGHERKVLELQEAIPRLERDPAFAACSEMEQQIRALEAERAEMVRRSAGVTLPAMQVLRKVEKIAGKRQDRIIRDKVRRLRDLLADLPAGQETERDALLLDVMPSVLDLIREGELTLKNKEEQHLFSDDQTLRNELSGIAALFRDVDDRLSRTRSRLADTPVLLERERLIMELEECRRRQQALQAALEESRQQIEKMSHTFADLTERLHERTKDLDDRDIAVSVEMLPAYAGHGAA
;
A
#
# COMPACT_ATOMS: atom_id res chain seq x y z
N MET A 1 7.57 -41.76 -12.93
CA MET A 1 7.28 -41.84 -11.48
C MET A 1 8.53 -41.78 -10.60
N LEU A 2 9.40 -42.80 -10.52
CA LEU A 2 10.60 -42.73 -9.65
C LEU A 2 11.59 -41.61 -10.04
N ALA A 3 11.85 -41.42 -11.34
CA ALA A 3 12.72 -40.33 -11.82
C ALA A 3 12.12 -38.93 -11.56
N GLU A 4 10.80 -38.80 -11.62
CA GLU A 4 10.10 -37.54 -11.36
C GLU A 4 10.09 -37.20 -9.86
N ALA A 5 9.98 -38.20 -8.99
CA ALA A 5 10.08 -38.03 -7.55
C ALA A 5 11.49 -37.59 -7.10
N VAL A 6 12.54 -38.21 -7.67
CA VAL A 6 13.93 -37.82 -7.39
C VAL A 6 14.21 -36.38 -7.87
N GLN A 7 13.72 -36.01 -9.06
CA GLN A 7 13.87 -34.66 -9.59
C GLN A 7 13.11 -33.62 -8.76
N ALA A 8 11.93 -33.96 -8.23
CA ALA A 8 11.16 -33.10 -7.34
C ALA A 8 11.82 -32.93 -5.96
N GLU A 9 12.46 -33.97 -5.42
CA GLU A 9 13.23 -33.88 -4.17
C GLU A 9 14.50 -33.04 -4.32
N GLU A 10 15.20 -33.13 -5.47
CA GLU A 10 16.34 -32.25 -5.79
C GLU A 10 15.92 -30.78 -5.92
N MET A 11 14.79 -30.50 -6.58
CA MET A 11 14.23 -29.15 -6.68
C MET A 11 13.80 -28.61 -5.31
N LEU A 12 13.20 -29.45 -4.47
CA LEU A 12 12.83 -29.09 -3.09
C LEU A 12 14.07 -28.68 -2.27
N GLY A 13 15.12 -29.50 -2.29
CA GLY A 13 16.37 -29.21 -1.59
C GLY A 13 17.08 -27.96 -2.12
N GLY A 14 16.92 -27.64 -3.41
CA GLY A 14 17.39 -26.39 -4.00
C GLY A 14 16.63 -25.17 -3.46
N HIS A 15 15.30 -25.24 -3.38
CA HIS A 15 14.48 -24.18 -2.81
C HIS A 15 14.69 -23.98 -1.31
N GLU A 16 14.92 -25.04 -0.55
CA GLU A 16 15.23 -24.97 0.88
C GLU A 16 16.53 -24.22 1.16
N ARG A 17 17.59 -24.51 0.38
CA ARG A 17 18.85 -23.75 0.46
C ARG A 17 18.65 -22.29 0.12
N LYS A 18 17.89 -22.01 -0.95
CA LYS A 18 17.62 -20.63 -1.37
C LYS A 18 16.80 -19.85 -0.34
N VAL A 19 15.84 -20.50 0.32
CA VAL A 19 15.08 -19.91 1.43
C VAL A 19 16.00 -19.56 2.59
N LEU A 20 16.90 -20.46 2.98
CA LEU A 20 17.89 -20.20 4.04
C LEU A 20 18.83 -19.05 3.68
N GLU A 21 19.35 -19.03 2.44
CA GLU A 21 20.20 -17.94 1.94
C GLU A 21 19.49 -16.58 2.01
N LEU A 22 18.23 -16.50 1.57
CA LEU A 22 17.43 -15.28 1.61
C LEU A 22 17.10 -14.86 3.05
N GLN A 23 16.81 -15.82 3.94
CA GLN A 23 16.58 -15.58 5.36
C GLN A 23 17.83 -15.07 6.08
N GLU A 24 19.03 -15.39 5.61
CA GLU A 24 20.27 -14.82 6.11
C GLU A 24 20.62 -13.47 5.47
N ALA A 25 20.30 -13.29 4.19
CA ALA A 25 20.61 -12.07 3.44
C ALA A 25 19.82 -10.86 3.94
N ILE A 26 18.53 -11.03 4.25
CA ILE A 26 17.66 -9.93 4.70
C ILE A 26 18.17 -9.29 6.01
N PRO A 27 18.44 -10.04 7.11
CA PRO A 27 18.97 -9.46 8.33
C PRO A 27 20.39 -8.90 8.19
N ARG A 28 21.20 -9.42 7.26
CA ARG A 28 22.52 -8.83 6.95
C ARG A 28 22.37 -7.45 6.34
N LEU A 29 21.40 -7.29 5.44
CA LEU A 29 21.07 -6.03 4.81
C LEU A 29 20.51 -5.02 5.83
N GLU A 30 19.72 -5.48 6.81
CA GLU A 30 19.19 -4.64 7.90
C GLU A 30 20.28 -4.16 8.89
N ARG A 31 21.45 -4.81 8.91
CA ARG A 31 22.62 -4.38 9.68
C ARG A 31 23.52 -3.39 8.92
N ASP A 32 23.23 -3.14 7.65
CA ASP A 32 23.97 -2.17 6.85
C ASP A 32 23.76 -0.75 7.42
N PRO A 33 24.82 0.06 7.57
CA PRO A 33 24.69 1.46 7.95
C PRO A 33 23.71 2.27 7.07
N ALA A 34 23.58 1.92 5.78
CA ALA A 34 22.61 2.52 4.88
C ALA A 34 21.15 2.25 5.32
N PHE A 35 20.89 1.11 5.97
CA PHE A 35 19.58 0.80 6.53
C PHE A 35 19.30 1.63 7.79
N ALA A 36 20.32 1.88 8.63
CA ALA A 36 20.19 2.80 9.77
C ALA A 36 19.84 4.24 9.31
N ALA A 37 20.43 4.71 8.20
CA ALA A 37 20.09 6.01 7.61
C ALA A 37 18.63 6.08 7.11
N CYS A 38 18.01 4.95 6.76
CA CYS A 38 16.58 4.91 6.44
C CYS A 38 15.73 5.21 7.67
N SER A 39 16.10 4.66 8.84
CA SER A 39 15.41 4.95 10.10
C SER A 39 15.49 6.43 10.48
N GLU A 40 16.62 7.08 10.22
CA GLU A 40 16.76 8.53 10.40
C GLU A 40 15.82 9.31 9.46
N MET A 41 15.73 8.92 8.18
CA MET A 41 14.80 9.53 7.23
C MET A 41 13.33 9.32 7.65
N GLU A 42 12.96 8.14 8.16
CA GLU A 42 11.62 7.89 8.72
C GLU A 42 11.31 8.76 9.95
N GLN A 43 12.30 8.96 10.83
CA GLN A 43 12.16 9.87 11.96
C GLN A 43 12.00 11.32 11.48
N GLN A 44 12.76 11.74 10.47
CA GLN A 44 12.60 13.06 9.84
C GLN A 44 11.22 13.24 9.23
N ILE A 45 10.69 12.22 8.53
CA ILE A 45 9.32 12.26 7.98
C ILE A 45 8.30 12.45 9.11
N ARG A 46 8.41 11.68 10.20
CA ARG A 46 7.50 11.83 11.36
C ARG A 46 7.59 13.21 12.00
N ALA A 47 8.79 13.76 12.14
CA ALA A 47 9.00 15.11 12.66
C ALA A 47 8.36 16.18 11.76
N LEU A 48 8.55 16.06 10.45
CA LEU A 48 7.96 16.96 9.47
C LEU A 48 6.41 16.83 9.40
N GLU A 49 5.86 15.63 9.57
CA GLU A 49 4.41 15.42 9.66
C GLU A 49 3.82 16.10 10.91
N ALA A 50 4.53 16.02 12.04
CA ALA A 50 4.15 16.74 13.25
C ALA A 50 4.23 18.27 13.05
N GLU A 51 5.26 18.76 12.38
CA GLU A 51 5.40 20.18 12.00
C GLU A 51 4.25 20.61 11.08
N ARG A 52 3.88 19.80 10.09
CA ARG A 52 2.74 20.04 9.20
C ARG A 52 1.43 20.12 9.97
N ALA A 53 1.20 19.20 10.90
CA ALA A 53 0.00 19.19 11.75
C ALA A 53 -0.06 20.43 12.67
N GLU A 54 1.09 20.92 13.13
CA GLU A 54 1.19 22.19 13.85
C GLU A 54 0.86 23.39 12.95
N MET A 55 1.31 23.38 11.68
CA MET A 55 0.93 24.45 10.74
C MET A 55 -0.58 24.49 10.47
N VAL A 56 -1.26 23.33 10.41
CA VAL A 56 -2.73 23.28 10.31
C VAL A 56 -3.41 23.89 11.54
N ARG A 57 -2.84 23.67 12.73
CA ARG A 57 -3.37 24.29 13.97
C ARG A 57 -3.15 25.80 13.97
N ARG A 58 -1.98 26.27 13.55
CA ARG A 58 -1.67 27.70 13.42
C ARG A 58 -2.55 28.38 12.37
N SER A 59 -2.78 27.73 11.22
CA SER A 59 -3.68 28.26 10.19
C SER A 59 -5.09 28.44 10.72
N ALA A 60 -5.63 27.46 11.47
CA ALA A 60 -6.93 27.58 12.12
C ALA A 60 -6.99 28.73 13.12
N GLY A 61 -5.89 29.00 13.83
CA GLY A 61 -5.77 30.14 14.75
C GLY A 61 -5.95 31.51 14.07
N VAL A 62 -5.61 31.63 12.79
CA VAL A 62 -5.77 32.86 12.00
C VAL A 62 -7.08 32.86 11.20
N THR A 63 -7.42 31.75 10.55
CA THR A 63 -8.58 31.68 9.65
C THR A 63 -9.89 31.70 10.41
N LEU A 64 -9.99 31.09 11.60
CA LEU A 64 -11.25 31.08 12.36
C LEU A 64 -11.68 32.49 12.81
N PRO A 65 -10.83 33.31 13.45
CA PRO A 65 -11.20 34.69 13.79
C PRO A 65 -11.47 35.54 12.55
N ALA A 66 -10.65 35.41 11.49
CA ALA A 66 -10.85 36.14 10.24
C ALA A 66 -12.22 35.83 9.60
N MET A 67 -12.58 34.55 9.50
CA MET A 67 -13.88 34.13 8.97
C MET A 67 -15.05 34.65 9.81
N GLN A 68 -14.90 34.74 11.14
CA GLN A 68 -15.93 35.29 12.02
C GLN A 68 -16.17 36.78 11.76
N VAL A 69 -15.10 37.57 11.62
CA VAL A 69 -15.19 39.00 11.30
C VAL A 69 -15.81 39.18 9.91
N LEU A 70 -15.31 38.45 8.90
CA LEU A 70 -15.86 38.50 7.55
C LEU A 70 -17.35 38.11 7.52
N ARG A 71 -17.80 37.14 8.33
CA ARG A 71 -19.22 36.81 8.44
C ARG A 71 -20.05 37.97 9.03
N LYS A 72 -19.49 38.77 9.95
CA LYS A 72 -20.16 39.98 10.45
C LYS A 72 -20.25 41.03 9.35
N VAL A 73 -19.17 41.24 8.59
CA VAL A 73 -19.12 42.16 7.45
C VAL A 73 -20.14 41.77 6.39
N GLU A 74 -20.24 40.49 6.03
CA GLU A 74 -21.25 39.99 5.08
C GLU A 74 -22.67 40.34 5.54
N LYS A 75 -22.97 40.21 6.84
CA LYS A 75 -24.27 40.58 7.40
C LYS A 75 -24.53 42.10 7.31
N ILE A 76 -23.52 42.93 7.58
CA ILE A 76 -23.64 44.39 7.49
C ILE A 76 -23.85 44.82 6.02
N ALA A 77 -23.05 44.30 5.09
CA ALA A 77 -23.21 44.53 3.66
C ALA A 77 -24.61 44.06 3.17
N GLY A 78 -25.10 42.96 3.71
CA GLY A 78 -26.48 42.48 3.54
C GLY A 78 -27.53 43.54 3.88
N LYS A 79 -27.42 44.16 5.06
CA LYS A 79 -28.32 45.22 5.53
C LYS A 79 -28.19 46.50 4.74
N ARG A 80 -26.96 46.89 4.36
CA ARG A 80 -26.67 48.05 3.51
C ARG A 80 -27.07 47.83 2.03
N GLN A 81 -27.58 46.66 1.69
CA GLN A 81 -27.88 46.23 0.31
C GLN A 81 -26.67 46.27 -0.64
N ASP A 82 -25.45 46.34 -0.11
CA ASP A 82 -24.22 46.23 -0.89
C ASP A 82 -24.05 44.75 -1.30
N ARG A 83 -24.29 44.46 -2.57
CA ARG A 83 -24.17 43.11 -3.12
C ARG A 83 -22.72 42.78 -3.47
N ILE A 84 -21.96 43.76 -3.94
CA ILE A 84 -20.58 43.55 -4.41
C ILE A 84 -19.69 43.16 -3.23
N ILE A 85 -19.70 43.93 -2.15
CA ILE A 85 -18.88 43.62 -0.97
C ILE A 85 -19.30 42.30 -0.33
N ARG A 86 -20.61 42.03 -0.26
CA ARG A 86 -21.15 40.78 0.30
C ARG A 86 -20.65 39.56 -0.46
N ASP A 87 -20.70 39.59 -1.79
CA ASP A 87 -20.28 38.47 -2.62
C ASP A 87 -18.75 38.28 -2.57
N LYS A 88 -17.97 39.36 -2.60
CA LYS A 88 -16.51 39.31 -2.41
C LYS A 88 -16.12 38.72 -1.04
N VAL A 89 -16.78 39.18 0.03
CA VAL A 89 -16.55 38.70 1.40
C VAL A 89 -16.92 37.22 1.53
N ARG A 90 -18.04 36.80 0.93
CA ARG A 90 -18.43 35.38 0.92
C ARG A 90 -17.38 34.53 0.21
N ARG A 91 -16.96 34.93 -0.99
CA ARG A 91 -15.92 34.23 -1.74
C ARG A 91 -14.61 34.15 -0.97
N LEU A 92 -14.19 35.25 -0.33
CA LEU A 92 -13.00 35.28 0.52
C LEU A 92 -13.13 34.29 1.69
N ARG A 93 -14.29 34.20 2.34
CA ARG A 93 -14.52 33.21 3.42
C ARG A 93 -14.37 31.77 2.93
N ASP A 94 -14.90 31.46 1.74
CA ASP A 94 -14.76 30.12 1.16
C ASP A 94 -13.27 29.80 0.91
N LEU A 95 -12.51 30.75 0.37
CA LEU A 95 -11.06 30.59 0.17
C LEU A 95 -10.28 30.43 1.49
N LEU A 96 -10.73 31.05 2.58
CA LEU A 96 -10.11 30.88 3.90
C LEU A 96 -10.42 29.52 4.54
N ALA A 97 -11.54 28.89 4.20
CA ALA A 97 -11.90 27.56 4.66
C ALA A 97 -11.00 26.47 4.04
N ASP A 98 -10.52 26.71 2.83
CA ASP A 98 -9.66 25.79 2.07
C ASP A 98 -8.16 25.94 2.38
N LEU A 99 -7.77 26.79 3.34
CA LEU A 99 -6.35 26.88 3.74
C LEU A 99 -5.86 25.56 4.35
N PRO A 100 -4.62 25.14 4.04
CA PRO A 100 -3.59 25.88 3.30
C PRO A 100 -3.59 25.64 1.77
N ALA A 101 -4.51 24.84 1.23
CA ALA A 101 -4.53 24.39 -0.16
C ALA A 101 -5.34 25.30 -1.12
N GLY A 102 -5.48 26.59 -0.78
CA GLY A 102 -6.35 27.53 -1.49
C GLY A 102 -5.67 28.32 -2.63
N GLN A 103 -6.48 29.05 -3.40
CA GLN A 103 -6.01 29.95 -4.44
C GLN A 103 -5.43 31.24 -3.83
N GLU A 104 -4.17 31.18 -3.37
CA GLU A 104 -3.51 32.31 -2.66
C GLU A 104 -3.57 33.62 -3.43
N THR A 105 -3.39 33.59 -4.75
CA THR A 105 -3.44 34.81 -5.59
C THR A 105 -4.84 35.43 -5.59
N GLU A 106 -5.89 34.60 -5.71
CA GLU A 106 -7.29 35.07 -5.66
C GLU A 106 -7.63 35.61 -4.26
N ARG A 107 -7.21 34.89 -3.21
CA ARG A 107 -7.40 35.27 -1.81
C ARG A 107 -6.77 36.63 -1.52
N ASP A 108 -5.53 36.82 -1.92
CA ASP A 108 -4.78 38.06 -1.69
C ASP A 108 -5.40 39.24 -2.43
N ALA A 109 -5.84 39.04 -3.67
CA ALA A 109 -6.55 40.07 -4.44
C ALA A 109 -7.88 40.45 -3.76
N LEU A 110 -8.66 39.46 -3.31
CA LEU A 110 -9.91 39.72 -2.60
C LEU A 110 -9.71 40.39 -1.24
N LEU A 111 -8.64 40.04 -0.52
CA LEU A 111 -8.27 40.73 0.72
C LEU A 111 -7.98 42.20 0.44
N LEU A 112 -7.18 42.51 -0.57
CA LEU A 112 -6.84 43.90 -0.93
C LEU A 112 -8.09 44.72 -1.29
N ASP A 113 -9.04 44.10 -1.98
CA ASP A 113 -10.30 44.74 -2.38
C ASP A 113 -11.27 44.95 -1.22
N VAL A 114 -11.35 44.00 -0.29
CA VAL A 114 -12.36 43.99 0.79
C VAL A 114 -11.88 44.74 2.02
N MET A 115 -10.59 44.69 2.33
CA MET A 115 -10.04 45.19 3.59
C MET A 115 -10.32 46.67 3.85
N PRO A 116 -10.25 47.60 2.86
CA PRO A 116 -10.60 48.99 3.09
C PRO A 116 -12.02 49.16 3.67
N SER A 117 -13.01 48.48 3.09
CA SER A 117 -14.39 48.52 3.59
C SER A 117 -14.53 47.91 4.98
N VAL A 118 -13.75 46.88 5.31
CA VAL A 118 -13.75 46.29 6.66
C VAL A 118 -13.21 47.27 7.69
N LEU A 119 -12.08 47.92 7.38
CA LEU A 119 -11.45 48.90 8.27
C LEU A 119 -12.33 50.13 8.47
N ASP A 120 -13.05 50.58 7.44
CA ASP A 120 -14.00 51.69 7.56
C ASP A 120 -15.18 51.33 8.48
N LEU A 121 -15.75 50.13 8.35
CA LEU A 121 -16.78 49.65 9.28
C LEU A 121 -16.29 49.60 10.73
N ILE A 122 -15.01 49.27 10.96
CA ILE A 122 -14.41 49.28 12.30
C ILE A 122 -14.29 50.71 12.83
N ARG A 123 -13.78 51.63 12.00
CA ARG A 123 -13.62 53.05 12.36
C ARG A 123 -14.95 53.75 12.65
N GLU A 124 -15.98 53.44 11.87
CA GLU A 124 -17.35 53.94 12.06
C GLU A 124 -18.05 53.33 13.30
N GLY A 125 -17.46 52.29 13.89
CA GLY A 125 -18.04 51.57 15.03
C GLY A 125 -19.16 50.60 14.66
N GLU A 126 -19.43 50.38 13.37
CA GLU A 126 -20.42 49.42 12.89
C GLU A 126 -19.97 47.97 13.01
N LEU A 127 -18.64 47.73 12.99
CA LEU A 127 -18.04 46.42 13.19
C LEU A 127 -17.23 46.38 14.48
N THR A 128 -17.75 45.68 15.48
CA THR A 128 -17.06 45.50 16.76
C THR A 128 -16.21 44.22 16.77
N LEU A 129 -14.91 44.39 17.05
CA LEU A 129 -13.95 43.31 17.25
C LEU A 129 -13.98 42.85 18.72
N LYS A 130 -14.19 41.56 18.95
CA LYS A 130 -14.53 41.00 20.27
C LYS A 130 -13.33 40.52 21.08
N ASN A 131 -12.29 40.04 20.42
CA ASN A 131 -11.12 39.45 21.07
C ASN A 131 -9.83 40.07 20.52
N LYS A 132 -8.70 39.77 21.16
CA LYS A 132 -7.40 40.34 20.82
C LYS A 132 -6.92 39.85 19.45
N GLU A 133 -7.26 38.62 19.08
CA GLU A 133 -6.91 38.03 17.80
C GLU A 133 -7.60 38.78 16.65
N GLU A 134 -8.90 39.05 16.75
CA GLU A 134 -9.64 39.88 15.80
C GLU A 134 -9.04 41.30 15.74
N GLN A 135 -8.71 41.91 16.89
CA GLN A 135 -8.10 43.24 16.93
C GLN A 135 -6.73 43.28 16.26
N HIS A 136 -5.93 42.23 16.42
CA HIS A 136 -4.63 42.11 15.78
C HIS A 136 -4.75 41.93 14.27
N LEU A 137 -5.55 40.96 13.83
CA LEU A 137 -5.66 40.62 12.40
C LEU A 137 -6.21 41.76 11.55
N PHE A 138 -7.07 42.60 12.14
CA PHE A 138 -7.70 43.74 11.47
C PHE A 138 -7.17 45.09 11.98
N SER A 139 -5.93 45.15 12.48
CA SER A 139 -5.29 46.42 12.90
C SER A 139 -4.98 47.35 11.74
N ASP A 140 -4.68 46.78 10.57
CA ASP A 140 -4.30 47.46 9.34
C ASP A 140 -4.64 46.58 8.12
N ASP A 141 -4.34 47.10 6.94
CA ASP A 141 -4.69 46.48 5.67
C ASP A 141 -3.79 45.31 5.25
N GLN A 142 -2.64 45.12 5.90
CA GLN A 142 -1.63 44.14 5.52
C GLN A 142 -1.52 42.98 6.51
N THR A 143 -1.81 43.17 7.80
CA THR A 143 -1.53 42.18 8.85
C THR A 143 -2.16 40.82 8.57
N LEU A 144 -3.47 40.74 8.33
CA LEU A 144 -4.13 39.48 7.99
C LEU A 144 -3.52 38.82 6.74
N ARG A 145 -3.22 39.61 5.70
CA ARG A 145 -2.65 39.11 4.45
C ARG A 145 -1.24 38.53 4.67
N ASN A 146 -0.41 39.23 5.43
CA ASN A 146 0.96 38.82 5.73
C ASN A 146 0.97 37.53 6.56
N GLU A 147 0.10 37.41 7.55
CA GLU A 147 -0.02 36.17 8.34
C GLU A 147 -0.46 34.99 7.48
N LEU A 148 -1.50 35.15 6.69
CA LEU A 148 -2.01 34.09 5.81
C LEU A 148 -1.00 33.68 4.73
N SER A 149 -0.19 34.62 4.23
CA SER A 149 0.88 34.34 3.27
C SER A 149 2.07 33.66 3.93
N GLY A 150 2.45 34.08 5.13
CA GLY A 150 3.51 33.45 5.92
C GLY A 150 3.17 32.00 6.27
N ILE A 151 1.94 31.74 6.72
CA ILE A 151 1.46 30.38 7.02
C ILE A 151 1.49 29.50 5.76
N ALA A 152 1.01 30.02 4.63
CA ALA A 152 1.01 29.26 3.37
C ALA A 152 2.43 28.96 2.87
N ALA A 153 3.36 29.91 2.99
CA ALA A 153 4.76 29.71 2.65
C ALA A 153 5.42 28.64 3.53
N LEU A 154 5.22 28.69 4.85
CA LEU A 154 5.72 27.68 5.78
C LEU A 154 5.13 26.29 5.48
N PHE A 155 3.83 26.22 5.19
CA PHE A 155 3.18 24.97 4.86
C PHE A 155 3.76 24.34 3.59
N ARG A 156 3.99 25.14 2.54
CA ARG A 156 4.66 24.68 1.31
C ARG A 156 6.08 24.19 1.56
N ASP A 157 6.87 24.91 2.36
CA ASP A 157 8.23 24.46 2.69
C ASP A 157 8.23 23.09 3.37
N VAL A 158 7.32 22.89 4.34
CA VAL A 158 7.18 21.61 5.04
C VAL A 158 6.70 20.51 4.09
N ASP A 159 5.72 20.78 3.23
CA ASP A 159 5.21 19.81 2.24
C ASP A 159 6.28 19.44 1.20
N ASP A 160 7.07 20.41 0.73
CA ASP A 160 8.19 20.18 -0.18
C ASP A 160 9.29 19.33 0.48
N ARG A 161 9.63 19.63 1.74
CA ARG A 161 10.60 18.85 2.52
C ARG A 161 10.08 17.44 2.77
N LEU A 162 8.80 17.26 3.09
CA LEU A 162 8.16 15.95 3.23
C LEU A 162 8.24 15.15 1.93
N SER A 163 7.85 15.77 0.82
CA SER A 163 7.86 15.14 -0.50
C SER A 163 9.27 14.68 -0.89
N ARG A 164 10.28 15.55 -0.72
CA ARG A 164 11.68 15.22 -1.02
C ARG A 164 12.21 14.10 -0.14
N THR A 165 11.94 14.13 1.17
CA THR A 165 12.44 13.09 2.09
C THR A 165 11.74 11.75 1.83
N ARG A 166 10.44 11.74 1.55
CA ARG A 166 9.71 10.52 1.17
C ARG A 166 10.22 9.94 -0.15
N SER A 167 10.44 10.77 -1.16
CA SER A 167 11.04 10.32 -2.43
C SER A 167 12.42 9.71 -2.20
N ARG A 168 13.29 10.40 -1.46
CA ARG A 168 14.63 9.87 -1.11
C ARG A 168 14.56 8.53 -0.39
N LEU A 169 13.63 8.37 0.56
CA LEU A 169 13.45 7.11 1.27
C LEU A 169 12.99 6.01 0.31
N ALA A 170 11.98 6.27 -0.52
CA ALA A 170 11.48 5.31 -1.49
C ALA A 170 12.54 4.89 -2.53
N ASP A 171 13.39 5.81 -2.94
CA ASP A 171 14.47 5.57 -3.91
C ASP A 171 15.74 4.99 -3.26
N THR A 172 15.70 4.64 -1.95
CA THR A 172 16.89 4.14 -1.26
C THR A 172 17.18 2.69 -1.70
N PRO A 173 18.36 2.40 -2.29
CA PRO A 173 18.67 1.08 -2.86
C PRO A 173 18.56 -0.08 -1.86
N VAL A 174 18.92 0.16 -0.59
CA VAL A 174 18.87 -0.87 0.46
C VAL A 174 17.42 -1.27 0.79
N LEU A 175 16.46 -0.35 0.69
CA LEU A 175 15.05 -0.68 0.90
C LEU A 175 14.47 -1.42 -0.29
N LEU A 176 14.81 -0.97 -1.51
CA LEU A 176 14.40 -1.65 -2.74
C LEU A 176 14.93 -3.09 -2.80
N GLU A 177 16.20 -3.29 -2.44
CA GLU A 177 16.79 -4.63 -2.41
C GLU A 177 16.16 -5.48 -1.29
N ARG A 178 15.86 -4.91 -0.12
CA ARG A 178 15.14 -5.62 0.94
C ARG A 178 13.76 -6.08 0.48
N GLU A 179 12.98 -5.20 -0.13
CA GLU A 179 11.65 -5.53 -0.66
C GLU A 179 11.73 -6.62 -1.71
N ARG A 180 12.69 -6.52 -2.63
CA ARG A 180 12.97 -7.55 -3.63
C ARG A 180 13.28 -8.90 -2.98
N LEU A 181 14.18 -8.93 -2.00
CA LEU A 181 14.56 -10.18 -1.30
C LEU A 181 13.39 -10.79 -0.53
N ILE A 182 12.52 -9.96 0.07
CA ILE A 182 11.29 -10.42 0.73
C ILE A 182 10.34 -11.04 -0.28
N MET A 183 10.11 -10.39 -1.43
CA MET A 183 9.28 -10.94 -2.50
C MET A 183 9.83 -12.28 -3.02
N GLU A 184 11.15 -12.37 -3.23
CA GLU A 184 11.81 -13.59 -3.68
C GLU A 184 11.69 -14.72 -2.64
N LEU A 185 11.78 -14.39 -1.35
CA LEU A 185 11.61 -15.33 -0.25
C LEU A 185 10.17 -15.87 -0.20
N GLU A 186 9.17 -15.00 -0.32
CA GLU A 186 7.77 -15.41 -0.37
C GLU A 186 7.49 -16.31 -1.57
N GLU A 187 8.02 -15.98 -2.74
CA GLU A 187 7.87 -16.79 -3.94
C GLU A 187 8.53 -18.17 -3.77
N CYS A 188 9.76 -18.22 -3.23
CA CYS A 188 10.43 -19.48 -2.95
C CYS A 188 9.65 -20.36 -1.97
N ARG A 189 9.08 -19.77 -0.91
CA ARG A 189 8.23 -20.49 0.05
C ARG A 189 6.96 -21.05 -0.59
N ARG A 190 6.30 -20.28 -1.45
CA ARG A 190 5.11 -20.77 -2.19
C ARG A 190 5.47 -21.94 -3.10
N ARG A 191 6.60 -21.86 -3.82
CA ARG A 191 7.08 -22.95 -4.68
C ARG A 191 7.45 -24.19 -3.88
N GLN A 192 8.13 -24.02 -2.74
CA GLN A 192 8.46 -25.12 -1.83
C GLN A 192 7.18 -25.82 -1.33
N GLN A 193 6.18 -25.07 -0.86
CA GLN A 193 4.91 -25.63 -0.40
C GLN A 193 4.18 -26.40 -1.50
N ALA A 194 4.16 -25.88 -2.73
CA ALA A 194 3.54 -26.55 -3.87
C ALA A 194 4.27 -27.87 -4.22
N LEU A 195 5.60 -27.88 -4.20
CA LEU A 195 6.40 -29.09 -4.43
C LEU A 195 6.22 -30.12 -3.32
N GLN A 196 6.13 -29.71 -2.06
CA GLN A 196 5.86 -30.61 -0.93
C GLN A 196 4.49 -31.28 -1.08
N ALA A 197 3.45 -30.50 -1.40
CA ALA A 197 2.12 -31.03 -1.63
C ALA A 197 2.08 -32.04 -2.80
N ALA A 198 2.74 -31.73 -3.92
CA ALA A 198 2.82 -32.63 -5.07
C ALA A 198 3.59 -33.93 -4.77
N LEU A 199 4.67 -33.85 -3.98
CA LEU A 199 5.41 -35.02 -3.52
C LEU A 199 4.56 -35.91 -2.61
N GLU A 200 3.80 -35.31 -1.69
CA GLU A 200 2.91 -36.04 -0.79
C GLU A 200 1.78 -36.74 -1.56
N GLU A 201 1.17 -36.06 -2.52
CA GLU A 201 0.15 -36.64 -3.41
C GLU A 201 0.70 -37.82 -4.22
N SER A 202 1.89 -37.66 -4.81
CA SER A 202 2.57 -38.73 -5.55
C SER A 202 2.88 -39.93 -4.66
N ARG A 203 3.36 -39.71 -3.44
CA ARG A 203 3.61 -40.78 -2.46
C ARG A 203 2.34 -41.54 -2.11
N GLN A 204 1.24 -40.84 -1.83
CA GLN A 204 -0.06 -41.46 -1.57
C GLN A 204 -0.57 -42.28 -2.77
N GLN A 205 -0.33 -41.80 -3.99
CA GLN A 205 -0.71 -42.53 -5.21
C GLN A 205 0.12 -43.79 -5.41
N ILE A 206 1.44 -43.74 -5.16
CA ILE A 206 2.32 -44.91 -5.18
C ILE A 206 1.90 -45.94 -4.14
N GLU A 207 1.56 -45.51 -2.92
CA GLU A 207 1.10 -46.38 -1.85
C GLU A 207 -0.22 -47.09 -2.22
N LYS A 208 -1.20 -46.34 -2.74
CA LYS A 208 -2.45 -46.91 -3.26
C LYS A 208 -2.20 -47.93 -4.37
N MET A 209 -1.36 -47.60 -5.35
CA MET A 209 -1.01 -48.52 -6.44
C MET A 209 -0.35 -49.79 -5.91
N SER A 210 0.56 -49.66 -4.95
CA SER A 210 1.26 -50.79 -4.33
C SER A 210 0.30 -51.71 -3.58
N HIS A 211 -0.66 -51.15 -2.83
CA HIS A 211 -1.74 -51.94 -2.20
C HIS A 211 -2.59 -52.67 -3.24
N THR A 212 -3.05 -51.96 -4.28
CA THR A 212 -3.87 -52.61 -5.33
C THR A 212 -3.11 -53.70 -6.07
N PHE A 213 -1.80 -53.53 -6.28
CA PHE A 213 -0.95 -54.54 -6.91
C PHE A 213 -0.78 -55.77 -6.01
N ALA A 214 -0.59 -55.57 -4.70
CA ALA A 214 -0.51 -56.65 -3.73
C ALA A 214 -1.84 -57.44 -3.69
N ASP A 215 -2.98 -56.75 -3.59
CA ASP A 215 -4.32 -57.36 -3.60
C ASP A 215 -4.58 -58.16 -4.89
N LEU A 216 -4.18 -57.61 -6.05
CA LEU A 216 -4.32 -58.32 -7.33
C LEU A 216 -3.41 -59.54 -7.40
N THR A 217 -2.20 -59.45 -6.88
CA THR A 217 -1.25 -60.58 -6.84
C THR A 217 -1.76 -61.69 -5.93
N GLU A 218 -2.31 -61.35 -4.76
CA GLU A 218 -2.94 -62.29 -3.83
C GLU A 218 -4.16 -62.96 -4.47
N ARG A 219 -5.08 -62.19 -5.08
CA ARG A 219 -6.24 -62.75 -5.79
C ARG A 219 -5.86 -63.65 -6.95
N LEU A 220 -4.81 -63.29 -7.71
CA LEU A 220 -4.30 -64.15 -8.77
C LEU A 220 -3.72 -65.44 -8.21
N HIS A 221 -2.96 -65.35 -7.10
CA HIS A 221 -2.37 -66.51 -6.43
C HIS A 221 -3.44 -67.46 -5.87
N GLU A 222 -4.46 -66.93 -5.19
CA GLU A 222 -5.62 -67.68 -4.73
C GLU A 222 -6.34 -68.38 -5.89
N ARG A 223 -6.56 -67.66 -6.99
CA ARG A 223 -7.25 -68.19 -8.16
C ARG A 223 -6.43 -69.25 -8.90
N THR A 224 -5.10 -69.13 -8.95
CA THR A 224 -4.23 -70.19 -9.49
C THR A 224 -4.22 -71.42 -8.59
N LYS A 225 -4.26 -71.24 -7.27
CA LYS A 225 -4.32 -72.35 -6.31
C LYS A 225 -5.66 -73.10 -6.41
N ASP A 226 -6.77 -72.37 -6.54
CA ASP A 226 -8.09 -72.94 -6.79
C ASP A 226 -8.18 -73.70 -8.14
N LEU A 227 -7.35 -73.34 -9.11
CA LEU A 227 -7.23 -74.04 -10.39
C LEU A 227 -6.35 -75.28 -10.30
N ASP A 228 -5.30 -75.27 -9.47
CA ASP A 228 -4.43 -76.43 -9.21
C ASP A 228 -5.14 -77.49 -8.32
N ASP A 229 -6.00 -77.06 -7.39
CA ASP A 229 -6.77 -77.95 -6.50
C ASP A 229 -8.02 -78.56 -7.17
N ARG A 230 -8.35 -78.13 -8.40
CA ARG A 230 -9.39 -78.75 -9.23
C ARG A 230 -8.72 -79.50 -10.36
N ASP A 231 -8.94 -80.82 -10.45
CA ASP A 231 -8.68 -81.59 -11.67
C ASP A 231 -9.59 -81.05 -12.79
N ILE A 232 -9.14 -79.96 -13.43
CA ILE A 232 -9.80 -79.39 -14.59
C ILE A 232 -9.27 -80.15 -15.80
N ALA A 233 -10.07 -81.09 -16.29
CA ALA A 233 -9.90 -81.65 -17.61
C ALA A 233 -10.04 -80.51 -18.64
N VAL A 234 -8.92 -79.96 -19.08
CA VAL A 234 -8.86 -79.08 -20.24
C VAL A 234 -9.10 -79.95 -21.46
N SER A 235 -10.33 -79.97 -21.96
CA SER A 235 -10.61 -80.45 -23.31
C SER A 235 -9.98 -79.48 -24.29
N VAL A 236 -8.79 -79.81 -24.77
CA VAL A 236 -8.21 -79.16 -25.95
C VAL A 236 -9.06 -79.60 -27.13
N GLU A 237 -10.06 -78.81 -27.51
CA GLU A 237 -10.59 -78.88 -28.86
C GLU A 237 -9.43 -78.60 -29.81
N MET A 238 -9.08 -79.64 -30.57
CA MET A 238 -8.01 -79.63 -31.56
C MET A 238 -8.17 -78.42 -32.48
N LEU A 239 -7.28 -77.44 -32.33
CA LEU A 239 -7.03 -76.45 -33.37
C LEU A 239 -6.72 -77.22 -34.68
N PRO A 240 -7.38 -76.89 -35.81
CA PRO A 240 -7.14 -77.59 -37.06
C PRO A 240 -5.67 -77.46 -37.44
N ALA A 241 -5.07 -78.61 -37.72
CA ALA A 241 -3.66 -78.75 -38.06
C ALA A 241 -3.29 -77.77 -39.18
N TYR A 242 -2.43 -76.80 -38.85
CA TYR A 242 -1.75 -76.02 -39.87
C TYR A 242 -0.70 -76.94 -40.49
N ALA A 243 -1.08 -77.58 -41.60
CA ALA A 243 -0.15 -78.28 -42.47
C ALA A 243 0.84 -77.25 -43.02
N GLY A 244 2.09 -77.34 -42.55
CA GLY A 244 3.18 -76.59 -43.15
C GLY A 244 3.61 -77.14 -44.52
N HIS A 245 4.62 -76.47 -45.06
CA HIS A 245 5.43 -76.76 -46.26
C HIS A 245 4.90 -76.16 -47.56
N GLY A 246 5.71 -75.46 -48.37
CA GLY A 246 7.14 -75.18 -48.34
C GLY A 246 7.41 -73.97 -49.27
N ALA A 247 8.47 -73.21 -49.03
CA ALA A 247 9.79 -73.40 -49.62
C ALA A 247 10.01 -72.47 -50.83
N ALA A 248 11.15 -71.76 -50.75
CA ALA A 248 11.82 -70.90 -51.75
C ALA A 248 11.22 -69.52 -52.00
#